data_AF-A0A8T4THP2-F1
#
_entry.id   AF-A0A8T4THP2-F1
#
_cell.length_a   1.000
_cell.length_b   1.000
_cell.length_c   1.000
_cell.angle_alpha   90.00
_cell.angle_beta   90.00
_cell.angle_gamma   90.00
#
_symmetry.space_group_name_H-M   'P 1'
#
loop_
_entity.id
_entity.type
_entity.pdbx_description
1 polymer ?
#
loop_
_entity_poly.entity_id
_entity_poly.type
_entity_poly.pdbx_seq_one_letter_code
_entity_poly.pdbx_strand_id
1 'polypeptide(L)'
;MVCLVACLSTGKGTWGHVSRLINDGQWEKVLLITNEFGKENFNNEKNCEMSIIDSRIGLEELRENIKFQLNGKLSGTEVAINIVSGEGKEHMALISAILQLGFGIRFVALTKDGVKEI
;
A
#
# COMPACT_ATOMS: atom_id res chain seq x y z
N MET A 1 -5.72 14.18 8.26
CA MET A 1 -4.38 13.81 7.75
C MET A 1 -4.40 12.30 7.56
N VAL A 2 -4.55 11.83 6.32
CA VAL A 2 -4.76 10.39 6.02
C VAL A 2 -3.65 9.93 5.07
N CYS A 3 -2.82 9.02 5.56
CA CYS A 3 -1.81 8.32 4.79
C CYS A 3 -2.43 7.05 4.18
N LEU A 4 -2.38 6.94 2.85
CA LEU A 4 -2.74 5.73 2.12
C LEU A 4 -1.49 4.85 1.96
N VAL A 5 -1.62 3.59 2.36
CA VAL A 5 -0.65 2.54 2.05
C VAL A 5 -1.34 1.49 1.19
N ALA A 6 -0.95 1.38 -0.09
CA ALA A 6 -1.58 0.45 -1.02
C ALA A 6 -0.57 -0.56 -1.58
N CYS A 7 -0.98 -1.83 -1.65
CA CYS A 7 -0.24 -2.83 -2.39
C CYS A 7 -0.43 -2.62 -3.90
N LEU A 8 0.64 -2.87 -4.65
CA LEU A 8 0.65 -2.86 -6.10
C LEU A 8 1.70 -3.88 -6.58
N SER A 9 1.28 -5.13 -6.78
CA SER A 9 2.18 -6.18 -7.30
C SER A 9 2.06 -6.30 -8.82
N THR A 10 2.46 -7.42 -9.41
CA THR A 10 2.51 -7.62 -10.87
C THR A 10 1.14 -7.74 -11.55
N GLY A 11 0.07 -7.93 -10.78
CA GLY A 11 -1.31 -8.11 -11.28
C GLY A 11 -1.92 -6.85 -11.88
N LYS A 12 -1.63 -6.58 -13.17
CA LYS A 12 -2.12 -5.40 -13.92
C LYS A 12 -3.64 -5.20 -13.91
N GLY A 13 -4.43 -6.26 -13.74
CA GLY A 13 -5.90 -6.18 -13.64
C GLY A 13 -6.39 -5.32 -12.47
N THR A 14 -5.56 -5.11 -11.45
CA THR A 14 -5.88 -4.29 -10.27
C THR A 14 -5.30 -2.87 -10.36
N TRP A 15 -4.44 -2.58 -11.34
CA TRP A 15 -3.74 -1.29 -11.41
C TRP A 15 -4.66 -0.14 -11.72
N GLY A 16 -5.69 -0.36 -12.55
CA GLY A 16 -6.73 0.64 -12.79
C GLY A 16 -7.49 0.99 -11.51
N HIS A 17 -7.75 0.00 -10.64
CA HIS A 17 -8.38 0.20 -9.35
C HIS A 17 -7.48 1.03 -8.43
N VAL A 18 -6.21 0.63 -8.26
CA VAL A 18 -5.26 1.34 -7.38
C VAL A 18 -5.00 2.76 -7.89
N SER A 19 -4.84 2.94 -9.20
CA SER A 19 -4.62 4.25 -9.82
C SER A 19 -5.80 5.20 -9.56
N ARG A 20 -7.03 4.72 -9.74
CA ARG A 20 -8.23 5.50 -9.43
C ARG A 20 -8.44 5.72 -7.94
N LEU A 21 -8.10 4.75 -7.07
CA LEU A 21 -8.11 4.95 -5.61
C LEU A 21 -7.22 6.12 -5.20
N ILE A 22 -6.02 6.23 -5.80
CA ILE A 22 -5.09 7.32 -5.56
C ILE A 22 -5.65 8.66 -6.08
N ASN A 23 -6.17 8.66 -7.31
CA ASN A 23 -6.63 9.87 -7.98
C ASN A 23 -7.94 10.42 -7.39
N ASP A 24 -8.92 9.54 -7.15
CA ASP A 24 -10.27 9.89 -6.71
C ASP A 24 -10.30 10.13 -5.18
N GLY A 25 -9.31 9.62 -4.44
CA GLY A 25 -9.19 9.82 -2.99
C GLY A 25 -8.46 11.11 -2.59
N GLN A 26 -8.75 11.57 -1.38
CA GLN A 26 -8.10 12.71 -0.74
C GLN A 26 -7.05 12.19 0.25
N TRP A 27 -5.81 12.10 -0.21
CA TRP A 27 -4.68 11.57 0.54
C TRP A 27 -3.66 12.67 0.76
N GLU A 28 -3.13 12.76 1.97
CA GLU A 28 -1.99 13.64 2.26
C GLU A 28 -0.69 13.03 1.75
N LYS A 29 -0.58 11.70 1.90
CA LYS A 29 0.57 10.93 1.47
C LYS A 29 0.11 9.59 0.92
N VAL A 30 0.74 9.15 -0.16
CA VAL A 30 0.51 7.84 -0.77
C VAL A 30 1.82 7.06 -0.76
N LEU A 31 1.79 5.88 -0.12
CA LEU A 31 2.87 4.91 -0.09
C LEU A 31 2.42 3.65 -0.85
N LEU A 32 3.17 3.29 -1.88
CA LEU A 32 2.92 2.09 -2.67
C LEU A 32 3.90 0.99 -2.31
N ILE A 33 3.39 -0.14 -1.80
CA ILE A 33 4.19 -1.34 -1.61
C ILE A 33 4.17 -2.13 -2.92
N THR A 34 5.32 -2.18 -3.59
CA THR A 34 5.47 -2.74 -4.94
C THR A 34 6.78 -3.49 -5.09
N ASN A 35 6.97 -4.20 -6.20
CA ASN A 35 8.27 -4.72 -6.61
C ASN A 35 8.87 -3.85 -7.73
N GLU A 36 10.06 -4.25 -8.23
CA GLU A 36 10.74 -3.55 -9.33
C GLU A 36 9.85 -3.46 -10.59
N PHE A 37 9.10 -4.51 -10.90
CA PHE A 37 8.20 -4.51 -12.04
C PHE A 37 7.14 -3.40 -11.93
N GLY A 38 6.49 -3.26 -10.77
CA GLY A 38 5.52 -2.19 -10.56
C GLY A 38 6.18 -0.80 -10.58
N LYS A 39 7.39 -0.64 -10.05
CA LYS A 39 8.13 0.63 -10.11
C LYS A 39 8.44 1.07 -11.55
N GLU A 40 8.82 0.13 -12.42
CA GLU A 40 9.17 0.42 -13.81
C GLU A 40 7.94 0.68 -14.70
N ASN A 41 6.80 0.07 -14.37
CA ASN A 41 5.66 0.00 -15.29
C ASN A 41 4.41 0.76 -14.81
N PHE A 42 4.30 1.06 -13.51
CA PHE A 42 3.16 1.79 -12.97
C PHE A 42 3.45 3.29 -12.97
N ASN A 43 2.65 4.02 -13.73
CA ASN A 43 2.67 5.46 -13.74
C ASN A 43 1.32 5.99 -13.23
N ASN A 44 1.36 6.95 -12.31
CA ASN A 44 0.18 7.60 -11.75
C ASN A 44 0.34 9.12 -11.81
N GLU A 45 -0.76 9.83 -12.00
CA GLU A 45 -0.77 11.29 -12.13
C GLU A 45 -0.38 12.00 -10.83
N LYS A 46 -0.69 11.40 -9.67
CA LYS A 46 -0.26 11.91 -8.36
C LYS A 46 1.07 11.27 -7.96
N ASN A 47 1.95 12.09 -7.38
CA ASN A 47 3.21 11.61 -6.83
C ASN A 47 2.95 10.57 -5.73
N CYS A 48 3.46 9.37 -5.95
CA CYS A 48 3.41 8.26 -4.99
C CYS A 48 4.82 7.92 -4.56
N GLU A 49 5.03 7.74 -3.26
CA GLU A 49 6.29 7.21 -2.76
C GLU A 49 6.24 5.67 -2.86
N MET A 50 7.18 5.08 -3.59
CA MET A 50 7.22 3.63 -3.83
C MET A 50 8.22 2.94 -2.91
N SER A 51 7.73 1.93 -2.21
CA SER A 51 8.45 1.02 -1.33
C SER A 51 8.65 -0.31 -2.05
N ILE A 52 9.88 -0.56 -2.49
CA ILE A 52 10.22 -1.74 -3.29
C ILE A 52 10.47 -2.94 -2.37
N ILE A 53 9.76 -4.03 -2.59
CA ILE A 53 9.89 -5.28 -1.85
C ILE A 53 10.28 -6.43 -2.78
N ASP A 54 10.98 -7.43 -2.21
CA ASP A 54 11.22 -8.71 -2.85
C ASP A 54 10.28 -9.76 -2.27
N SER A 55 9.21 -10.11 -2.99
CA SER A 55 8.24 -11.11 -2.52
C SER A 55 8.78 -12.53 -2.52
N ARG A 56 10.02 -12.79 -2.96
CA ARG A 56 10.66 -14.12 -2.93
C ARG A 56 11.28 -14.45 -1.57
N ILE A 57 11.56 -13.43 -0.74
CA ILE A 57 12.16 -13.65 0.58
C ILE A 57 11.15 -14.23 1.58
N GLY A 58 11.65 -14.66 2.73
CA GLY A 58 10.85 -15.22 3.81
C GLY A 58 9.85 -14.19 4.38
N LEU A 59 8.71 -14.66 4.90
CA LEU A 59 7.65 -13.77 5.41
C LEU A 59 8.15 -12.82 6.51
N GLU A 60 8.96 -13.31 7.44
CA GLU A 60 9.51 -12.49 8.53
C GLU A 60 10.46 -11.40 8.00
N GLU A 61 11.34 -11.76 7.07
CA GLU A 61 12.25 -10.82 6.43
C GLU A 61 11.50 -9.77 5.61
N LEU A 62 10.45 -10.19 4.88
CA LEU A 62 9.57 -9.30 4.14
C LEU A 62 8.86 -8.31 5.06
N ARG A 63 8.34 -8.77 6.20
CA ARG A 63 7.75 -7.90 7.23
C ARG A 63 8.78 -6.88 7.75
N GLU A 64 9.98 -7.32 8.12
CA GLU A 64 11.03 -6.41 8.62
C GLU A 64 11.45 -5.38 7.57
N ASN A 65 11.55 -5.79 6.31
CA ASN A 65 11.86 -4.90 5.20
C ASN A 65 10.76 -3.83 5.03
N ILE A 66 9.50 -4.24 4.98
CA ILE A 66 8.36 -3.30 4.89
C ILE A 66 8.34 -2.36 6.10
N LYS A 67 8.50 -2.91 7.32
CA LYS A 67 8.52 -2.12 8.56
C LYS A 67 9.61 -1.05 8.53
N PHE A 68 10.83 -1.43 8.15
CA PHE A 68 11.95 -0.50 8.01
C PHE A 68 11.63 0.62 7.01
N GLN A 69 11.05 0.26 5.86
CA GLN A 69 10.71 1.24 4.83
C GLN A 69 9.57 2.18 5.24
N LEU A 70 8.63 1.74 6.08
CA LEU A 70 7.50 2.55 6.54
C LEU A 70 7.82 3.38 7.80
N ASN A 71 8.85 3.01 8.55
CA ASN A 71 9.21 3.69 9.79
C ASN A 71 9.48 5.18 9.58
N GLY A 72 8.82 6.04 10.36
CA GLY A 72 8.91 7.50 10.23
C GLY A 72 8.23 8.11 9.00
N LYS A 73 7.57 7.29 8.15
CA LYS A 73 6.85 7.77 6.95
C LYS A 73 5.34 7.84 7.13
N LEU A 74 4.81 7.12 8.12
CA LEU A 74 3.40 7.11 8.48
C LEU A 74 3.09 8.26 9.44
N SER A 75 1.87 8.80 9.36
CA SER A 75 1.41 9.90 10.21
C SER A 75 0.01 9.60 10.77
N GLY A 76 -0.31 10.22 11.91
CA GLY A 76 -1.58 10.02 12.62
C GLY A 76 -1.61 8.78 13.52
N THR A 77 -2.81 8.34 13.88
CA THR A 77 -3.05 7.14 14.71
C THR A 77 -3.45 5.93 13.87
N GLU A 78 -3.92 6.16 12.65
CA GLU A 78 -4.44 5.14 11.75
C GLU A 78 -3.98 5.41 10.32
N VAL A 79 -3.77 4.33 9.56
CA VAL A 79 -3.46 4.40 8.13
C VAL A 79 -4.59 3.78 7.31
N ALA A 80 -4.87 4.40 6.17
CA ALA A 80 -5.76 3.80 5.19
C ALA A 80 -4.97 2.73 4.42
N ILE A 81 -5.43 1.48 4.41
CA ILE A 81 -4.78 0.40 3.69
C ILE A 81 -5.63 -0.07 2.51
N ASN A 82 -4.99 -0.34 1.37
CA ASN A 82 -5.61 -1.07 0.28
C ASN A 82 -4.76 -2.28 -0.12
N ILE A 83 -5.36 -3.46 -0.09
CA ILE A 83 -4.73 -4.74 -0.43
C ILE A 83 -5.49 -5.45 -1.55
N VAL A 84 -6.18 -4.70 -2.42
CA VAL A 84 -6.87 -5.26 -3.60
C VAL A 84 -5.85 -5.83 -4.58
N SER A 85 -4.68 -5.21 -4.68
CA SER A 85 -3.52 -5.79 -5.37
C SER A 85 -2.60 -6.51 -4.39
N GLY A 86 -1.68 -7.31 -4.94
CA GLY A 86 -0.73 -8.09 -4.17
C GLY A 86 -1.25 -9.47 -3.77
N GLU A 87 -0.39 -10.22 -3.10
CA GLU A 87 -0.64 -11.60 -2.70
C GLU A 87 -0.69 -11.75 -1.18
N GLY A 88 -1.28 -12.85 -0.70
CA GLY A 88 -1.51 -13.06 0.73
C GLY A 88 -0.25 -12.95 1.61
N LYS A 89 0.92 -13.34 1.09
CA LYS A 89 2.20 -13.16 1.82
C LYS A 89 2.57 -11.68 1.98
N GLU A 90 2.39 -10.88 0.93
CA GLU A 90 2.65 -9.44 0.95
C GLU A 90 1.67 -8.73 1.87
N HIS A 91 0.37 -9.10 1.80
CA HIS A 91 -0.68 -8.56 2.66
C HIS A 91 -0.38 -8.82 4.14
N MET A 92 -0.02 -10.06 4.47
CA MET A 92 0.30 -10.45 5.85
C MET A 92 1.53 -9.70 6.36
N ALA A 93 2.58 -9.59 5.56
CA ALA A 93 3.79 -8.84 5.92
C ALA A 93 3.48 -7.35 6.15
N LEU A 94 2.70 -6.73 5.26
CA LEU A 94 2.33 -5.32 5.34
C LEU A 94 1.48 -5.01 6.57
N ILE A 95 0.39 -5.77 6.78
CA ILE A 95 -0.49 -5.58 7.94
C ILE A 95 0.31 -5.76 9.23
N SER A 96 1.12 -6.82 9.32
CA SER A 96 1.95 -7.07 10.50
C SER A 96 2.95 -5.94 10.76
N ALA A 97 3.60 -5.42 9.72
CA ALA A 97 4.53 -4.30 9.84
C ALA A 97 3.86 -3.03 10.37
N ILE A 98 2.69 -2.66 9.83
CA ILE A 98 1.93 -1.48 10.27
C ILE A 98 1.51 -1.61 11.75
N LEU A 99 0.99 -2.78 12.14
CA LEU A 99 0.59 -3.04 13.52
C LEU A 99 1.78 -2.98 14.49
N GLN A 100 2.96 -3.49 14.10
CA GLN A 100 4.17 -3.39 14.91
C GLN A 100 4.72 -1.96 15.04
N LEU A 101 4.43 -1.09 14.08
CA LEU A 101 4.75 0.34 14.17
C LEU A 101 3.76 1.10 15.07
N GLY A 102 2.71 0.45 15.59
CA GLY A 102 1.75 1.03 16.52
C GLY A 102 0.60 1.81 15.86
N PHE A 103 0.38 1.62 14.56
CA PHE A 103 -0.72 2.27 13.84
C PHE A 103 -1.95 1.37 13.74
N GLY A 104 -3.13 1.96 13.91
CA GLY A 104 -4.39 1.34 13.52
C GLY A 104 -4.52 1.26 11.99
N ILE A 105 -5.45 0.43 11.51
CA ILE A 105 -5.67 0.18 10.08
C ILE A 105 -7.14 0.41 9.76
N ARG A 106 -7.40 1.12 8.66
CA ARG A 106 -8.71 1.22 8.04
C ARG A 106 -8.65 0.74 6.60
N PHE A 107 -9.40 -0.31 6.27
CA PHE A 107 -9.43 -0.83 4.91
C PHE A 107 -10.19 0.14 4.02
N VAL A 108 -9.58 0.51 2.89
CA VAL A 108 -10.22 1.38 1.90
C VAL A 108 -10.16 0.74 0.53
N ALA A 109 -11.19 0.98 -0.28
CA ALA A 109 -11.24 0.52 -1.66
C ALA A 109 -12.02 1.50 -2.53
N LEU A 110 -11.75 1.43 -3.84
CA LEU A 110 -12.59 2.08 -4.83
C LEU A 110 -13.85 1.23 -5.07
N THR A 111 -15.01 1.82 -4.83
CA THR A 111 -16.31 1.21 -5.06
C THR A 111 -17.06 1.96 -6.17
N LYS A 112 -18.29 1.53 -6.48
CA LYS A 112 -19.18 2.26 -7.40
C LYS A 112 -19.52 3.66 -6.90
N ASP A 113 -19.50 3.87 -5.58
CA ASP A 113 -19.82 5.14 -4.91
C ASP A 113 -18.55 5.96 -4.59
N GLY A 114 -17.43 5.64 -5.26
CA GLY A 114 -16.13 6.26 -5.02
C GLY A 114 -15.32 5.54 -3.94
N VAL A 115 -14.35 6.25 -3.36
CA VAL A 115 -13.47 5.71 -2.32
C VAL A 115 -14.24 5.57 -1.00
N LYS A 116 -14.23 4.35 -0.43
CA LYS A 116 -14.93 4.01 0.82
C LYS A 116 -14.04 3.22 1.76
N GLU A 117 -14.33 3.37 3.04
CA GLU A 117 -13.89 2.43 4.08
C GLU A 117 -14.77 1.16 4.03
N ILE A 118 -14.16 0.00 4.22
CA ILE A 118 -14.79 -1.34 4.08
C ILE A 118 -14.74 -2.09 5.41
#